data_AF-A0A935WS71-F1
#
_entry.id   AF-A0A935WS71-F1
#
_cell.length_a   1.000
_cell.length_b   1.000
_cell.length_c   1.000
_cell.angle_alpha   90.00
_cell.angle_beta   90.00
_cell.angle_gamma   90.00
#
_symmetry.space_group_name_H-M   'P 1'
#
loop_
_entity.id
_entity.type
_entity.pdbx_description
1 polymer ?
#
loop_
_entity_poly.entity_id
_entity_poly.type
_entity_poly.pdbx_seq_one_letter_code
_entity_poly.pdbx_strand_id
1 'polypeptide(L)'
;MTGCKENKSPAGHDSHEHGAGAHDKAADEHEGEGHAEAEHAGERIVRVSREAMERSGIRIESVLAVPAAGGIEVPAEVQAEPDKQAHVSSVVSGQVARVTASVGDRVRPGRRSR
;
A
#
# COMPACT_ATOMS: atom_id res chain seq x y z
N MET A 1 24.63 -6.83 1.78
CA MET A 1 25.22 -5.94 2.80
C MET A 1 26.23 -5.06 2.08
N THR A 2 25.80 -3.87 1.67
CA THR A 2 26.62 -2.92 0.90
C THR A 2 26.71 -1.64 1.72
N GLY A 3 27.94 -1.23 2.02
CA GLY A 3 28.29 -0.33 3.11
C GLY A 3 28.19 1.16 2.79
N CYS A 4 28.04 1.95 3.86
CA CYS A 4 28.13 3.40 3.89
C CYS A 4 29.56 3.88 3.63
N LYS A 5 29.71 4.94 2.82
CA LYS A 5 30.89 5.82 2.82
C LYS A 5 30.45 7.26 2.72
N GLU A 6 30.71 7.97 3.82
CA GLU A 6 30.65 9.42 4.00
C GLU A 6 31.75 10.11 3.17
N ASN A 7 31.44 11.20 2.48
CA ASN A 7 32.44 12.11 1.92
C ASN A 7 32.02 13.59 2.05
N LYS A 8 32.79 14.31 2.86
CA LYS A 8 32.79 15.76 3.08
C LYS A 8 33.03 16.56 1.78
N SER A 9 32.37 17.73 1.71
CA SER A 9 32.48 18.80 0.70
C SER A 9 33.90 19.33 0.46
N PRO A 10 34.07 20.11 -0.61
CA PRO A 10 34.52 21.48 -0.38
C PRO A 10 33.77 22.57 -1.18
N ALA A 11 33.55 23.67 -0.48
CA ALA A 11 33.58 25.10 -0.86
C ALA A 11 33.33 25.51 -2.32
N GLY A 12 32.32 26.37 -2.49
CA GLY A 12 32.21 27.32 -3.60
C GLY A 12 31.00 28.24 -3.40
N HIS A 13 31.19 29.39 -2.75
CA HIS A 13 30.32 30.52 -3.03
C HIS A 13 31.11 31.82 -3.07
N ASP A 14 30.98 32.45 -4.22
CA ASP A 14 31.60 33.67 -4.70
C ASP A 14 31.03 34.89 -3.93
N SER A 15 31.91 35.84 -3.68
CA SER A 15 31.63 37.12 -3.02
C SER A 15 30.88 38.05 -3.98
N HIS A 16 29.77 38.67 -3.57
CA HIS A 16 29.25 39.89 -4.20
C HIS A 16 28.77 40.88 -3.12
N GLU A 17 29.41 42.05 -3.10
CA GLU A 17 29.16 43.15 -2.18
C GLU A 17 28.08 44.13 -2.68
N HIS A 18 27.35 44.66 -1.70
CA HIS A 18 26.69 45.96 -1.56
C HIS A 18 25.72 46.50 -2.64
N GLY A 19 24.43 46.43 -2.31
CA GLY A 19 23.41 47.38 -2.77
C GLY A 19 22.80 48.12 -1.57
N ALA A 20 23.05 49.42 -1.47
CA ALA A 20 22.48 50.31 -0.46
C ALA A 20 20.97 50.48 -0.69
N GLY A 21 20.16 50.07 0.29
CA GLY A 21 18.72 50.30 0.34
C GLY A 21 18.32 50.71 1.75
N ALA A 22 18.08 51.99 1.94
CA ALA A 22 17.51 52.54 3.16
C ALA A 22 16.10 51.98 3.38
N HIS A 23 15.90 51.28 4.49
CA HIS A 23 14.56 51.01 5.03
C HIS A 23 14.50 51.47 6.47
N ASP A 24 13.94 52.68 6.58
CA ASP A 24 13.02 53.18 7.59
C ASP A 24 12.94 52.45 8.94
N LYS A 25 13.24 53.21 9.99
CA LYS A 25 12.97 52.84 11.37
C LYS A 25 11.47 52.96 11.65
N ALA A 26 10.74 51.85 11.53
CA ALA A 26 9.50 51.67 12.28
C ALA A 26 9.86 50.99 13.60
N ALA A 27 9.70 51.74 14.70
CA ALA A 27 9.76 51.22 16.04
C ALA A 27 8.65 50.18 16.22
N ASP A 28 9.04 48.91 16.31
CA ASP A 28 8.16 47.86 16.80
C ASP A 28 8.50 47.68 18.28
N GLU A 29 7.70 48.34 19.12
CA GLU A 29 7.72 48.22 20.57
C GLU A 29 7.21 46.82 20.93
N HIS A 30 8.08 45.82 20.85
CA HIS A 30 7.87 44.56 21.54
C HIS A 30 8.13 44.79 23.04
N GLU A 31 7.12 45.36 23.71
CA GLU A 31 7.05 45.32 25.17
C GLU A 31 7.13 43.85 25.61
N GLY A 32 8.14 43.58 26.43
CA GLY A 32 8.38 42.26 26.99
C GLY A 32 7.21 41.84 27.88
N GLU A 33 6.43 40.89 27.41
CA GLU A 33 5.59 40.08 28.28
C GLU A 33 6.36 38.80 28.60
N GLY A 34 6.69 38.67 29.88
CA GLY A 34 7.58 37.65 30.40
C GLY A 34 7.20 36.24 29.96
N HIS A 35 8.21 35.47 29.60
CA HIS A 35 8.16 34.02 29.65
C HIS A 35 7.94 33.61 31.11
N ALA A 36 6.69 33.64 31.54
CA ALA A 36 6.27 32.78 32.62
C ALA A 36 6.32 31.37 32.04
N GLU A 37 7.31 30.57 32.44
CA GLU A 37 7.20 29.11 32.41
C GLU A 37 6.00 28.72 33.27
N ALA A 38 4.81 28.85 32.69
CA ALA A 38 3.63 28.18 33.15
C ALA A 38 3.89 26.70 32.91
N GLU A 39 4.10 25.97 33.99
CA GLU A 39 4.09 24.51 33.99
C GLU A 39 2.84 24.04 33.24
N HIS A 40 3.01 23.66 31.97
CA HIS A 40 1.91 23.26 31.09
C HIS A 40 1.46 21.84 31.43
N ALA A 41 0.94 21.65 32.64
CA ALA A 41 -0.06 20.62 32.94
C ALA A 41 -1.47 21.11 32.56
N GLY A 42 -1.57 21.98 31.55
CA GLY A 42 -2.80 22.55 31.02
C GLY A 42 -3.36 21.67 29.91
N GLU A 43 -4.68 21.61 29.85
CA GLU A 43 -5.46 20.79 28.93
C GLU A 43 -4.95 20.89 27.47
N ARG A 44 -4.69 19.74 26.83
CA ARG A 44 -4.23 19.62 25.43
C ARG A 44 -5.39 19.88 24.45
N ILE A 45 -6.04 21.03 24.56
CA ILE A 45 -7.22 21.41 23.78
C ILE A 45 -6.92 22.70 23.03
N VAL A 46 -7.03 22.65 21.70
CA VAL A 46 -6.97 23.82 20.83
C VAL A 46 -8.40 24.26 20.52
N ARG A 47 -8.71 25.53 20.80
CA ARG A 47 -10.03 26.12 20.50
C ARG A 47 -10.00 26.79 19.13
N VAL A 48 -11.00 26.49 18.31
CA VAL A 48 -11.16 27.08 16.97
C VAL A 48 -12.54 27.72 16.88
N SER A 49 -12.63 28.92 16.30
CA SER A 49 -13.91 29.60 16.10
C SER A 49 -14.73 28.93 15.00
N ARG A 50 -16.06 29.06 15.09
CA ARG A 50 -16.98 28.46 14.11
C ARG A 50 -16.74 28.99 12.69
N GLU A 51 -16.51 30.29 12.56
CA GLU A 51 -16.20 30.94 11.27
C GLU A 51 -14.88 30.43 10.67
N ALA A 52 -13.89 30.11 11.52
CA ALA A 52 -12.65 29.48 11.07
C ALA A 52 -12.88 28.03 10.64
N MET A 53 -13.73 27.26 11.34
CA MET A 53 -14.11 25.90 10.94
C MET A 53 -14.85 25.87 9.60
N GLU A 54 -15.80 26.80 9.40
CA GLU A 54 -16.58 26.89 8.16
C GLU A 54 -15.72 27.34 6.97
N ARG A 55 -14.85 28.35 7.15
CA ARG A 55 -13.92 28.80 6.08
C ARG A 55 -12.86 27.76 5.73
N SER A 56 -12.44 26.93 6.67
CA SER A 56 -11.45 25.88 6.46
C SER A 56 -12.05 24.56 5.97
N GLY A 57 -13.38 24.42 5.99
CA GLY A 57 -14.07 23.22 5.53
C GLY A 57 -13.85 22.00 6.43
N ILE A 58 -13.61 22.21 7.73
CA ILE A 58 -13.44 21.12 8.70
C ILE A 58 -14.74 20.32 8.81
N ARG A 59 -14.66 19.00 8.64
CA ARG A 59 -15.77 18.05 8.79
C ARG A 59 -15.54 17.17 10.02
N ILE A 60 -16.62 16.92 10.74
CA ILE A 60 -16.63 16.05 11.92
C ILE A 60 -17.53 14.87 11.62
N GLU A 61 -17.00 13.66 11.82
CA GLU A 61 -17.75 12.41 11.68
C GLU A 61 -17.55 11.54 12.93
N SER A 62 -18.54 10.73 13.26
CA SER A 62 -18.47 9.80 14.39
C SER A 62 -17.63 8.58 14.04
N VAL A 63 -16.70 8.20 14.92
CA VAL A 63 -15.91 6.98 14.75
C VAL A 63 -16.80 5.75 15.01
N LEU A 64 -16.79 4.80 14.07
CA LEU A 64 -17.51 3.53 14.19
C LEU A 64 -16.50 2.37 14.21
N ALA A 65 -16.64 1.47 15.18
CA ALA A 65 -15.88 0.22 15.20
C ALA A 65 -16.56 -0.78 14.27
N VAL A 66 -15.99 -0.96 13.08
CA VAL A 66 -16.45 -1.96 12.09
C VAL A 66 -15.33 -2.98 11.84
N PRO A 67 -15.67 -4.25 11.56
CA PRO A 67 -14.68 -5.21 11.09
C PRO A 67 -14.00 -4.67 9.83
N ALA A 68 -12.66 -4.67 9.82
CA ALA A 68 -11.92 -4.30 8.63
C ALA A 68 -12.18 -5.35 7.54
N ALA A 69 -12.96 -4.98 6.52
CA ALA A 69 -13.13 -5.81 5.35
C ALA A 69 -11.90 -5.66 4.46
N GLY A 70 -11.13 -6.73 4.35
CA GLY A 70 -10.03 -6.88 3.41
C GLY A 70 -10.13 -8.24 2.71
N GLY A 71 -9.66 -8.32 1.49
CA GLY A 71 -9.60 -9.55 0.72
C GLY A 71 -8.41 -9.51 -0.24
N ILE A 72 -7.94 -10.70 -0.61
CA ILE A 72 -6.96 -10.86 -1.70
C ILE A 72 -7.62 -11.65 -2.82
N GLU A 73 -7.31 -11.29 -4.05
CA GLU A 73 -7.70 -12.05 -5.23
C GLU A 73 -6.61 -13.07 -5.54
N VAL A 74 -6.99 -14.34 -5.62
CA VAL A 74 -6.06 -15.44 -5.91
C VAL A 74 -6.58 -16.21 -7.13
N PRO A 75 -5.86 -16.19 -8.27
CA PRO A 75 -6.23 -17.00 -9.42
C PRO A 75 -6.06 -18.50 -9.10
N ALA A 76 -6.94 -19.33 -9.65
CA ALA A 76 -6.91 -20.77 -9.45
C ALA A 76 -7.12 -21.51 -10.77
N GLU A 77 -6.61 -22.73 -10.84
CA GLU A 77 -6.75 -23.60 -12.01
C GLU A 77 -7.70 -24.76 -11.71
N VAL A 78 -8.50 -25.13 -12.70
CA VAL A 78 -9.33 -26.34 -12.64
C VAL A 78 -8.47 -27.53 -13.04
N GLN A 79 -8.24 -28.43 -12.09
CA GLN A 79 -7.53 -29.67 -12.31
C GLN A 79 -8.48 -30.87 -12.33
N ALA A 80 -8.06 -31.95 -12.98
CA ALA A 80 -8.80 -33.20 -12.94
C ALA A 80 -8.79 -33.77 -11.52
N GLU A 81 -9.95 -34.27 -11.07
CA GLU A 81 -10.08 -34.93 -9.77
C GLU A 81 -9.21 -36.19 -9.74
N PRO A 82 -8.14 -36.24 -8.92
CA PRO A 82 -7.21 -37.39 -8.90
C PRO A 82 -7.94 -38.70 -8.60
N ASP A 83 -8.96 -38.69 -7.75
CA ASP A 83 -9.73 -39.89 -7.41
C ASP A 83 -10.63 -40.40 -8.55
N LYS A 84 -10.77 -39.62 -9.62
CA LYS A 84 -11.55 -39.97 -10.81
C LYS A 84 -10.69 -40.18 -12.06
N GLN A 85 -9.38 -40.32 -11.90
CA GLN A 85 -8.46 -40.64 -12.99
C GLN A 85 -8.19 -42.14 -13.06
N ALA A 86 -8.18 -42.69 -14.29
CA ALA A 86 -7.84 -44.09 -14.54
C ALA A 86 -6.91 -44.19 -15.74
N HIS A 87 -5.75 -44.81 -15.54
CA HIS A 87 -4.84 -45.19 -16.61
C HIS A 87 -5.11 -46.64 -16.98
N VAL A 88 -5.59 -46.87 -18.20
CA VAL A 88 -6.00 -48.20 -18.67
C VAL A 88 -4.85 -48.84 -19.46
N SER A 89 -4.42 -50.04 -19.03
CA SER A 89 -3.42 -50.86 -19.72
C SER A 89 -3.98 -52.26 -20.04
N SER A 90 -3.32 -52.98 -20.95
CA SER A 90 -3.70 -54.36 -21.26
C SER A 90 -3.22 -55.33 -20.18
N VAL A 91 -4.08 -56.27 -19.79
CA VAL A 91 -3.73 -57.31 -18.79
C VAL A 91 -2.84 -58.41 -19.40
N VAL A 92 -2.88 -58.56 -20.72
CA VAL A 92 -2.12 -59.56 -21.49
C VAL A 92 -1.37 -58.91 -22.64
N SER A 93 -0.39 -59.63 -23.19
CA SER A 93 0.33 -59.23 -24.40
C SER A 93 -0.46 -59.54 -25.68
N GLY A 94 -0.29 -58.71 -26.71
CA GLY A 94 -0.98 -58.84 -27.98
C GLY A 94 -0.74 -57.65 -28.91
N GLN A 95 -1.44 -57.60 -30.05
CA GLN A 95 -1.40 -56.50 -31.01
C GLN A 95 -2.73 -55.73 -31.02
N VAL A 96 -2.69 -54.42 -31.24
CA VAL A 96 -3.89 -53.56 -31.30
C VAL A 96 -4.62 -53.79 -32.61
N ALA A 97 -5.85 -54.31 -32.55
CA ALA A 97 -6.67 -54.57 -33.73
C ALA A 97 -7.57 -53.39 -34.13
N ARG A 98 -7.99 -52.55 -33.17
CA ARG A 98 -8.91 -51.42 -33.39
C ARG A 98 -8.75 -50.37 -32.30
N VAL A 99 -9.06 -49.11 -32.63
CA VAL A 99 -9.19 -48.01 -31.67
C VAL A 99 -10.60 -47.43 -31.79
N THR A 100 -11.26 -47.20 -30.65
CA THR A 100 -12.70 -46.86 -30.56
C THR A 100 -12.98 -45.51 -29.86
N ALA A 101 -11.94 -44.84 -29.40
CA ALA A 101 -12.01 -43.54 -28.75
C ALA A 101 -10.79 -42.71 -29.15
N SER A 102 -11.00 -41.41 -29.31
CA SER A 102 -9.96 -40.43 -29.59
C SER A 102 -9.73 -39.53 -28.37
N VAL A 103 -8.58 -38.85 -28.33
CA VAL A 103 -8.27 -37.89 -27.26
C VAL A 103 -9.28 -36.75 -27.29
N GLY A 104 -9.85 -36.42 -26.13
CA GLY A 104 -10.90 -35.41 -25.98
C GLY A 104 -12.32 -35.97 -26.02
N ASP A 105 -12.52 -37.24 -26.40
CA ASP A 105 -13.84 -37.86 -26.38
C ASP A 105 -14.37 -38.00 -24.95
N ARG A 106 -15.63 -37.61 -24.74
CA ARG A 106 -16.34 -37.93 -23.50
C ARG A 106 -16.78 -39.39 -23.51
N VAL A 107 -16.25 -40.17 -22.58
CA VAL A 107 -16.58 -41.60 -22.41
C VAL A 107 -17.34 -41.84 -21.11
N ARG A 108 -18.14 -42.92 -21.07
CA ARG A 108 -18.88 -43.36 -19.87
C ARG A 108 -18.28 -44.67 -19.34
N PRO A 109 -18.41 -44.96 -18.03
CA PRO A 109 -18.04 -46.26 -17.48
C PRO A 109 -18.69 -47.41 -18.27
N GLY A 110 -17.91 -48.46 -18.57
CA GLY A 110 -18.37 -49.60 -19.37
C GLY A 110 -18.34 -49.39 -20.89
N ARG A 111 -18.06 -48.19 -21.40
CA ARG A 111 -17.75 -47.99 -22.83
C ARG A 111 -16.45 -48.72 -23.16
N ARG A 112 -16.47 -49.59 -24.18
CA ARG A 112 -15.32 -50.43 -24.52
C ARG A 112 -14.24 -49.59 -25.17
N SER A 113 -13.12 -49.37 -24.47
CA SER A 113 -11.81 -49.11 -25.06
C SER A 113 -11.07 -50.45 -25.09
N ARG A 114 -11.29 -51.25 -26.13
CA ARG A 114 -10.60 -52.52 -26.36
C ARG A 114 -9.90 -52.48 -27.71
#